data_AF-A0A0S8BGA8-F1
#
_entry.id   AF-A0A0S8BGA8-F1
#
_cell.length_a   1.000
_cell.length_b   1.000
_cell.length_c   1.000
_cell.angle_alpha   90.00
_cell.angle_beta   90.00
_cell.angle_gamma   90.00
#
_symmetry.space_group_name_H-M   'P 1'
#
loop_
_entity.id
_entity.type
_entity.pdbx_description
1 polymer ?
#
loop_
_entity_poly.entity_id
_entity_poly.type
_entity_poly.pdbx_seq_one_letter_code
_entity_poly.pdbx_strand_id
1 'polypeptide(L)'
;CQEGMKIQTQSENVRIGRRTILELLASTVDLAEAPEVLQLMEEYGADSDRFLGGKKRESPVFDDNPFYIRDYNQCINCWRCVQVCADDAQFAFALNFDGRGFETKIGTFMGDGMMTTTCVFCGQCVGVCPTGALKPKRGGIRNISKKT
;
A
#
# COMPACT_ATOMS: atom_id res chain seq x y z
N CYS A 1 18.17 13.93 -16.05
CA CYS A 1 17.66 15.08 -16.82
C CYS A 1 18.58 15.29 -18.02
N GLN A 2 18.02 15.59 -19.19
CA GLN A 2 18.82 15.87 -20.40
C GLN A 2 18.91 17.38 -20.61
N GLU A 3 20.02 17.83 -21.19
CA GLU A 3 20.26 19.22 -21.53
C GLU A 3 19.11 19.76 -22.40
N GLY A 4 18.61 20.96 -22.07
CA GLY A 4 17.47 21.58 -22.78
C GLY A 4 16.06 21.08 -22.41
N MET A 5 15.91 20.14 -21.46
CA MET A 5 14.58 19.67 -20.99
C MET A 5 13.80 20.80 -20.28
N LYS A 6 12.62 21.13 -20.80
CA LYS A 6 11.69 22.11 -20.16
C LYS A 6 10.62 21.39 -19.36
N ILE A 7 10.63 21.57 -18.04
CA ILE A 7 9.71 20.88 -17.12
C ILE A 7 8.64 21.86 -16.65
N GLN A 8 7.37 21.52 -16.85
CA GLN A 8 6.22 22.25 -16.32
C GLN A 8 5.41 21.31 -15.42
N THR A 9 5.49 21.50 -14.11
CA THR A 9 4.86 20.60 -13.12
C THR A 9 3.48 21.07 -12.65
N GLN A 10 3.03 22.23 -13.12
CA GLN A 10 1.79 22.90 -12.72
C GLN A 10 0.90 23.28 -13.92
N SER A 11 1.16 22.72 -15.11
CA SER A 11 0.28 22.93 -16.26
C SER A 11 -1.08 22.25 -16.03
N GLU A 12 -2.12 22.73 -16.73
CA GLU A 12 -3.48 22.20 -16.59
C GLU A 12 -3.54 20.69 -16.82
N ASN A 13 -2.87 20.19 -17.87
CA ASN A 13 -2.80 18.76 -18.17
C ASN A 13 -2.19 17.94 -17.02
N VAL A 14 -1.15 18.47 -16.35
CA VAL A 14 -0.52 17.78 -15.22
C VAL A 14 -1.47 17.75 -14.02
N ARG A 15 -2.17 18.85 -13.73
CA ARG A 15 -3.15 18.92 -12.64
C ARG A 15 -4.33 17.97 -12.89
N ILE A 16 -4.88 17.94 -14.11
CA ILE A 16 -5.94 17.00 -14.51
C ILE A 16 -5.47 15.55 -14.36
N GLY A 17 -4.24 15.23 -14.78
CA GLY A 17 -3.66 13.90 -14.66
C GLY A 17 -3.56 13.44 -13.20
N ARG A 18 -2.98 14.28 -12.33
CA ARG A 18 -2.88 14.00 -10.88
C ARG A 18 -4.25 13.80 -10.24
N ARG A 19 -5.20 14.71 -10.50
CA ARG A 19 -6.57 14.59 -10.03
C ARG A 19 -7.20 13.26 -10.45
N THR A 20 -7.14 12.93 -11.74
CA THR A 20 -7.75 11.71 -12.28
C THR A 20 -7.16 10.44 -11.68
N ILE A 21 -5.83 10.40 -11.45
CA ILE A 21 -5.18 9.26 -10.79
C ILE A 21 -5.71 9.07 -9.36
N LEU A 22 -5.84 10.17 -8.60
CA LEU A 22 -6.33 10.13 -7.22
C LEU A 22 -7.79 9.65 -7.15
N GLU A 23 -8.63 10.10 -8.06
CA GLU A 23 -10.04 9.68 -8.16
C GLU A 23 -10.16 8.19 -8.52
N LEU A 24 -9.31 7.69 -9.43
CA LEU A 24 -9.23 6.25 -9.75
C LEU A 24 -8.79 5.42 -8.53
N LEU A 25 -7.79 5.87 -7.77
CA LEU A 25 -7.39 5.21 -6.53
C LEU A 25 -8.56 5.15 -5.53
N ALA A 26 -9.24 6.29 -5.30
CA ALA A 26 -10.38 6.36 -4.38
C ALA A 26 -11.53 5.40 -4.75
N SER A 27 -11.72 5.14 -6.04
CA SER A 27 -12.75 4.22 -6.54
C SER A 27 -12.45 2.73 -6.32
N THR A 28 -11.19 2.35 -6.03
CA THR A 28 -10.76 0.94 -6.00
C THR A 28 -10.27 0.47 -4.64
N VAL A 29 -9.92 1.38 -3.72
CA VAL A 29 -9.40 1.04 -2.39
C VAL A 29 -10.01 1.90 -1.29
N ASP A 30 -9.85 1.48 -0.04
CA ASP A 30 -10.13 2.33 1.10
C ASP A 30 -8.93 3.22 1.44
N LEU A 31 -9.13 4.54 1.40
CA LEU A 31 -8.09 5.55 1.65
C LEU A 31 -8.20 6.16 3.07
N ALA A 32 -9.04 5.62 3.94
CA ALA A 32 -9.30 6.18 5.27
C ALA A 32 -8.03 6.41 6.11
N GLU A 33 -7.00 5.55 5.97
CA GLU A 33 -5.72 5.68 6.68
C GLU A 33 -4.56 6.09 5.74
N ALA A 34 -4.84 6.85 4.68
CA ALA A 34 -3.85 7.33 3.72
C ALA A 34 -3.69 8.87 3.77
N PRO A 35 -3.11 9.45 4.84
CA PRO A 35 -3.10 10.90 5.05
C PRO A 35 -2.41 11.68 3.92
N GLU A 36 -1.32 11.17 3.37
CA GLU A 36 -0.62 11.80 2.24
C GLU A 36 -1.49 11.81 0.98
N VAL A 37 -2.21 10.72 0.70
CA VAL A 37 -3.10 10.62 -0.46
C VAL A 37 -4.30 11.54 -0.29
N LEU A 38 -4.89 11.59 0.92
CA LEU A 38 -6.00 12.49 1.25
C LEU A 38 -5.60 13.97 1.09
N GLN A 39 -4.40 14.34 1.52
CA GLN A 39 -3.86 15.69 1.32
C GLN A 39 -3.71 16.04 -0.16
N LEU A 40 -3.21 15.10 -0.98
CA LEU A 40 -3.14 15.29 -2.42
C LEU A 40 -4.52 15.40 -3.06
N MET A 41 -5.50 14.62 -2.60
CA MET A 41 -6.89 14.73 -3.07
C MET A 41 -7.46 16.13 -2.83
N GLU A 42 -7.22 16.69 -1.63
CA GLU A 42 -7.60 18.06 -1.32
C GLU A 42 -6.87 19.08 -2.22
N GLU A 43 -5.54 18.97 -2.35
CA GLU A 43 -4.72 19.90 -3.16
C GLU A 43 -5.15 19.97 -4.64
N TYR A 44 -5.50 18.82 -5.22
CA TYR A 44 -5.89 18.71 -6.63
C TYR A 44 -7.40 18.77 -6.85
N GLY A 45 -8.20 18.89 -5.78
CA GLY A 45 -9.66 18.92 -5.87
C GLY A 45 -10.23 17.63 -6.49
N ALA A 46 -9.72 16.48 -6.05
CA ALA A 46 -10.16 15.16 -6.51
C ALA A 46 -11.49 14.76 -5.85
N ASP A 47 -12.44 14.35 -6.68
CA ASP A 47 -13.74 13.85 -6.23
C ASP A 47 -13.74 12.32 -6.16
N SER A 48 -13.85 11.77 -4.94
CA SER A 48 -13.88 10.31 -4.73
C SER A 48 -15.06 9.63 -5.42
N ASP A 49 -16.14 10.37 -5.68
CA ASP A 49 -17.38 9.85 -6.24
C ASP A 49 -17.44 10.03 -7.76
N ARG A 50 -16.42 10.61 -8.40
CA ARG A 50 -16.39 10.81 -9.86
C ARG A 50 -16.60 9.52 -10.65
N PHE A 51 -16.03 8.40 -10.18
CA PHE A 51 -16.11 7.09 -10.82
C PHE A 51 -17.12 6.17 -10.10
N LEU A 52 -18.40 6.55 -10.13
CA LEU A 52 -19.50 5.74 -9.62
C LEU A 52 -19.53 4.37 -10.34
N GLY A 53 -19.39 3.28 -9.59
CA GLY A 53 -19.34 1.90 -10.10
C GLY A 53 -17.98 1.21 -9.94
N GLY A 54 -16.96 1.90 -9.43
CA GLY A 54 -15.73 1.25 -8.97
C GLY A 54 -16.03 0.22 -7.88
N LYS A 55 -15.56 -1.02 -8.08
CA LYS A 55 -15.61 -2.06 -7.05
C LYS A 55 -14.34 -1.94 -6.19
N LYS A 56 -14.51 -1.59 -4.91
CA LYS A 56 -13.41 -1.62 -3.96
C LYS A 56 -12.90 -3.05 -3.78
N ARG A 57 -11.58 -3.19 -3.64
CA ARG A 57 -10.97 -4.48 -3.34
C ARG A 57 -11.49 -5.01 -2.01
N GLU A 58 -11.76 -6.30 -1.97
CA GLU A 58 -12.10 -7.04 -0.77
C GLU A 58 -11.03 -8.11 -0.52
N SER A 59 -10.43 -8.06 0.67
CA SER A 59 -9.36 -8.94 1.11
C SER A 59 -9.48 -9.15 2.61
N PRO A 60 -9.21 -10.36 3.12
CA PRO A 60 -9.16 -10.57 4.56
C PRO A 60 -8.04 -9.72 5.18
N VAL A 61 -8.28 -9.23 6.39
CA VAL A 61 -7.24 -8.60 7.19
C VAL A 61 -6.38 -9.71 7.79
N PHE A 62 -5.07 -9.68 7.53
CA PHE A 62 -4.13 -10.66 8.04
C PHE A 62 -3.48 -10.15 9.33
N ASP A 63 -3.75 -10.88 10.41
CA ASP A 63 -3.09 -10.75 11.70
C ASP A 63 -2.17 -11.96 11.95
N ASP A 64 -1.13 -12.07 11.12
CA ASP A 64 -0.21 -13.21 11.07
C ASP A 64 1.23 -12.83 11.40
N ASN A 65 1.45 -11.63 11.94
CA ASN A 65 2.74 -11.09 12.32
C ASN A 65 2.67 -10.49 13.73
N PRO A 66 3.66 -10.70 14.60
CA PRO A 66 3.64 -10.14 15.96
C PRO A 66 3.69 -8.60 16.02
N PHE A 67 4.18 -7.92 14.98
CA PHE A 67 4.47 -6.48 15.03
C PHE A 67 3.53 -5.60 14.20
N TYR A 68 2.94 -6.12 13.13
CA TYR A 68 2.11 -5.33 12.21
C TYR A 68 0.94 -6.13 11.67
N ILE A 69 -0.05 -5.43 11.11
CA ILE A 69 -1.25 -5.98 10.47
C ILE A 69 -1.16 -5.71 8.97
N ARG A 70 -1.68 -6.63 8.15
CA ARG A 70 -1.79 -6.47 6.70
C ARG A 70 -3.26 -6.32 6.31
N ASP A 71 -3.65 -5.14 5.87
CA ASP A 71 -5.00 -4.81 5.41
C ASP A 71 -4.96 -4.35 3.94
N TYR A 72 -4.96 -5.31 3.02
CA TYR A 72 -4.78 -5.00 1.60
C TYR A 72 -6.00 -4.34 0.93
N ASN A 73 -7.11 -4.14 1.65
CA ASN A 73 -8.21 -3.28 1.20
C ASN A 73 -7.76 -1.83 1.04
N GLN A 74 -6.72 -1.43 1.77
CA GLN A 74 -6.13 -0.09 1.74
C GLN A 74 -4.90 0.01 0.80
N CYS A 75 -4.54 -1.06 0.09
CA CYS A 75 -3.32 -1.13 -0.71
C CYS A 75 -3.51 -0.55 -2.11
N ILE A 76 -2.80 0.54 -2.43
CA ILE A 76 -2.80 1.15 -3.78
C ILE A 76 -1.84 0.48 -4.77
N ASN A 77 -1.29 -0.70 -4.45
CA ASN A 77 -0.33 -1.44 -5.29
C ASN A 77 0.91 -0.61 -5.74
N CYS A 78 1.39 0.31 -4.90
CA CYS A 78 2.57 1.14 -5.20
C CYS A 78 3.91 0.39 -5.18
N TRP A 79 3.91 -0.89 -4.77
CA TRP A 79 5.07 -1.80 -4.77
C TRP A 79 6.24 -1.46 -3.81
N ARG A 80 6.24 -0.30 -3.15
CA ARG A 80 7.29 0.12 -2.21
C ARG A 80 7.66 -0.94 -1.16
N CYS A 81 6.65 -1.65 -0.64
CA CYS A 81 6.86 -2.69 0.37
C CYS A 81 7.61 -3.93 -0.16
N VAL A 82 7.42 -4.29 -1.43
CA VAL A 82 8.12 -5.41 -2.05
C VAL A 82 9.53 -4.99 -2.44
N GLN A 83 9.72 -3.78 -2.98
CA GLN A 83 11.04 -3.26 -3.29
C GLN A 83 11.98 -3.28 -2.07
N VAL A 84 11.51 -2.75 -0.93
CA VAL A 84 12.30 -2.74 0.32
C VAL A 84 12.47 -4.14 0.93
N CYS A 85 11.55 -5.07 0.66
CA CYS A 85 11.67 -6.46 1.10
C CYS A 85 12.67 -7.26 0.24
N ALA A 86 12.84 -6.85 -1.01
CA ALA A 86 13.77 -7.40 -1.98
C ALA A 86 15.14 -6.70 -1.89
N ASP A 87 15.72 -6.37 -3.03
CA ASP A 87 17.12 -5.96 -3.19
C ASP A 87 17.44 -4.58 -2.59
N ASP A 88 16.43 -3.74 -2.35
CA ASP A 88 16.69 -2.36 -1.89
C ASP A 88 17.10 -2.29 -0.41
N ALA A 89 16.83 -3.32 0.40
CA ALA A 89 17.24 -3.30 1.80
C ALA A 89 17.49 -4.66 2.47
N GLN A 90 16.70 -5.70 2.19
CA GLN A 90 16.67 -6.89 3.07
C GLN A 90 16.98 -8.21 2.37
N PHE A 91 16.84 -8.29 1.05
CA PHE A 91 17.02 -9.53 0.28
C PHE A 91 16.18 -10.71 0.82
N ALA A 92 15.05 -10.41 1.46
CA ALA A 92 14.18 -11.40 2.08
C ALA A 92 13.14 -11.94 1.09
N PHE A 93 12.59 -11.09 0.22
CA PHE A 93 11.57 -11.45 -0.78
C PHE A 93 10.31 -12.10 -0.19
N ALA A 94 10.01 -11.82 1.08
CA ALA A 94 8.82 -12.36 1.77
C ALA A 94 7.50 -11.80 1.24
N LEU A 95 7.52 -10.56 0.76
CA LEU A 95 6.38 -9.91 0.09
C LEU A 95 6.64 -9.83 -1.41
N ASN A 96 5.66 -10.19 -2.22
CA ASN A 96 5.72 -10.07 -3.68
C ASN A 96 4.33 -9.76 -4.26
N PHE A 97 4.25 -9.56 -5.58
CA PHE A 97 2.99 -9.53 -6.30
C PHE A 97 2.38 -10.92 -6.42
N ASP A 98 1.06 -10.98 -6.28
CA ASP A 98 0.24 -12.13 -6.57
C ASP A 98 -0.93 -11.71 -7.48
N GLY A 99 -1.34 -12.60 -8.38
CA GLY A 99 -2.38 -12.33 -9.38
C GLY A 99 -1.96 -11.37 -10.51
N ARG A 100 -2.92 -11.03 -11.36
CA ARG A 100 -2.75 -10.14 -12.53
C ARG A 100 -4.00 -9.28 -12.75
N GLY A 101 -3.82 -8.10 -13.35
CA GLY A 101 -4.91 -7.20 -13.69
C GLY A 101 -5.67 -6.72 -12.44
N PHE A 102 -6.99 -6.83 -12.45
CA PHE A 102 -7.83 -6.44 -11.31
C PHE A 102 -7.57 -7.28 -10.05
N GLU A 103 -7.10 -8.51 -10.21
CA GLU A 103 -6.78 -9.42 -9.11
C GLU A 103 -5.36 -9.23 -8.56
N THR A 104 -4.60 -8.25 -9.06
CA THR A 104 -3.26 -7.97 -8.54
C THR A 104 -3.33 -7.47 -7.10
N LYS A 105 -2.60 -8.17 -6.23
CA LYS A 105 -2.45 -7.86 -4.80
C LYS A 105 -1.01 -8.09 -4.36
N ILE A 106 -0.68 -7.56 -3.19
CA ILE A 106 0.55 -7.91 -2.49
C ILE A 106 0.26 -9.17 -1.67
N GLY A 107 1.17 -10.13 -1.72
CA GLY A 107 1.03 -11.41 -1.05
C GLY A 107 2.38 -12.00 -0.65
N THR A 108 2.30 -13.14 0.00
CA THR A 108 3.42 -14.01 0.36
C THR A 108 3.44 -15.20 -0.61
N PHE A 109 4.54 -15.94 -0.64
CA PHE A 109 4.61 -17.17 -1.44
C PHE A 109 3.48 -18.13 -1.02
N MET A 110 2.69 -18.59 -2.00
CA MET A 110 1.49 -19.44 -1.78
C MET A 110 0.45 -18.92 -0.78
N GLY A 111 0.48 -17.63 -0.42
CA GLY A 111 -0.40 -17.08 0.61
C GLY A 111 -0.05 -17.52 2.03
N ASP A 112 1.17 -18.02 2.24
CA ASP A 112 1.68 -18.44 3.54
C ASP A 112 1.61 -17.31 4.58
N GLY A 113 1.43 -17.69 5.85
CA GLY A 113 1.49 -16.74 6.95
C GLY A 113 2.88 -16.12 7.07
N MET A 114 2.97 -14.85 7.47
CA MET A 114 4.24 -14.12 7.47
C MET A 114 5.34 -14.83 8.29
N MET A 115 4.97 -15.52 9.38
CA MET A 115 5.89 -16.30 10.22
C MET A 115 6.52 -17.51 9.53
N THR A 116 5.93 -18.02 8.45
CA THR A 116 6.45 -19.18 7.71
C THR A 116 7.20 -18.76 6.44
N THR A 117 7.31 -17.45 6.20
CA THR A 117 8.10 -16.88 5.11
C THR A 117 9.53 -16.57 5.54
N THR A 118 10.33 -16.03 4.62
CA THR A 118 11.68 -15.48 4.84
C THR A 118 11.69 -14.13 5.58
N CYS A 119 10.55 -13.65 6.09
CA CYS A 119 10.47 -12.36 6.77
C CYS A 119 11.29 -12.34 8.07
N VAL A 120 12.15 -11.33 8.21
CA VAL A 120 12.98 -11.08 9.40
C VAL A 120 12.42 -10.01 10.34
N PHE A 121 11.17 -9.59 10.13
CA PHE A 121 10.46 -8.60 10.97
C PHE A 121 11.13 -7.22 11.08
N CYS A 122 11.87 -6.78 10.07
CA CYS A 122 12.58 -5.49 10.07
C CYS A 122 11.68 -4.24 10.02
N GLY A 123 10.39 -4.40 9.70
CA GLY A 123 9.40 -3.31 9.70
C GLY A 123 9.55 -2.28 8.57
N GLN A 124 10.51 -2.43 7.66
CA GLN A 124 10.74 -1.45 6.59
C GLN A 124 9.53 -1.31 5.65
N CYS A 125 8.83 -2.41 5.37
CA CYS A 125 7.61 -2.41 4.56
C CYS A 125 6.47 -1.57 5.17
N VAL A 126 6.40 -1.52 6.50
CA VAL A 126 5.45 -0.67 7.25
C VAL A 126 5.87 0.79 7.14
N GLY A 127 7.17 1.09 7.28
CA GLY A 127 7.70 2.46 7.20
C GLY A 127 7.56 3.12 5.83
N VAL A 128 7.55 2.34 4.74
CA VAL A 128 7.39 2.86 3.36
C VAL A 128 5.96 2.80 2.84
N CYS A 129 4.99 2.26 3.60
CA CYS A 129 3.62 2.18 3.16
C CYS A 129 2.99 3.58 3.15
N PRO A 130 2.53 4.12 2.01
CA PRO A 130 1.90 5.44 1.95
C PRO A 130 0.43 5.44 2.42
N THR A 131 -0.10 4.27 2.78
CA THR A 131 -1.48 4.06 3.24
C THR A 131 -1.48 3.22 4.53
N GLY A 132 -2.64 2.81 5.02
CA GLY A 132 -2.77 1.89 6.15
C GLY A 132 -2.66 0.40 5.80
N ALA A 133 -2.22 0.04 4.58
CA ALA A 133 -2.22 -1.36 4.15
C ALA A 133 -1.23 -2.24 4.94
N LEU A 134 -0.12 -1.67 5.38
CA LEU A 134 0.83 -2.29 6.31
C LEU A 134 1.00 -1.32 7.46
N LYS A 135 0.47 -1.67 8.63
CA LYS A 135 0.42 -0.76 9.79
C LYS A 135 0.86 -1.44 11.07
N PRO A 136 1.60 -0.73 11.96
CA PRO A 136 2.03 -1.30 13.22
C PRO A 136 0.82 -1.63 14.08
N LYS A 137 0.92 -2.71 14.86
CA LYS A 137 -0.07 -3.00 15.91
C LYS A 137 0.04 -1.93 16.99
N ARG A 138 -0.99 -1.08 17.10
CA ARG A 138 -1.11 -0.13 18.23
C ARG A 138 -1.46 -0.92 19.50
N GLY A 139 -0.45 -1.33 20.25
CA GLY A 139 -0.62 -2.07 21.51
C GLY A 139 0.45 -3.12 21.80
N GLY A 140 1.73 -2.80 21.56
CA GLY A 140 2.83 -3.63 22.04
C GLY A 140 2.66 -3.88 23.54
N ILE A 141 2.57 -5.15 23.94
CA ILE A 141 2.33 -5.67 25.31
C ILE A 141 0.85 -5.75 25.74
N ARG A 142 -0.02 -6.42 24.97
CA ARG A 142 -1.13 -7.17 25.57
C ARG A 142 -1.18 -8.59 25.03
N ASN A 143 -0.81 -9.53 25.90
CA ASN A 143 -1.08 -10.97 25.84
C ASN A 143 -0.25 -11.78 24.84
N ILE A 144 1.04 -11.98 25.15
CA ILE A 144 1.64 -13.29 24.92
C ILE A 144 0.90 -14.25 25.84
N SER A 145 -0.20 -14.84 25.35
CA SER A 145 -0.87 -15.90 26.05
C SER A 145 0.14 -17.03 26.18
N LYS A 146 0.58 -17.29 27.42
CA LYS A 146 1.35 -18.48 27.77
C LYS A 146 0.49 -19.68 27.37
N LYS A 147 0.76 -20.27 26.21
CA LYS A 147 0.31 -21.64 25.93
C LYS A 147 1.12 -22.53 26.85
N THR A 148 0.42 -23.00 27.88
CA THR A 148 0.81 -24.14 28.73
C THR A 148 0.72 -25.40 27.87
#